data_AF-A0ABD1E2C8-F1
#
_entry.id   AF-A0ABD1E2C8-F1
#
_cell.length_a   1.000
_cell.length_b   1.000
_cell.length_c   1.000
_cell.angle_alpha   90.00
_cell.angle_beta   90.00
_cell.angle_gamma   90.00
#
_symmetry.space_group_name_H-M   'P 1'
#
loop_
_entity.id
_entity.type
_entity.pdbx_description
1 polymer ?
#
loop_
_entity_poly.entity_id
_entity_poly.type
_entity_poly.pdbx_seq_one_letter_code
_entity_poly.pdbx_strand_id
1 'polypeptide(L)'
;MSSDECSSNMMVTTSKKRQKNGRTVDVMKKLRLQTHEVGQDCRCKRLQCFQRTSSQERHEINLYLAGLISVLPICRRRSRQGNSEKYHAATYGYRVRVKRNDTIEEVDVCSCAFIAIHGITRAKLIYIQHSLKTSGLAPKDR
;
A
#
# COMPACT_ATOMS: atom_id res chain seq x y z
N MET A 1 13.87 -25.58 77.85
CA MET A 1 12.81 -24.58 77.61
C MET A 1 13.39 -23.58 76.62
N SER A 2 13.19 -23.83 75.33
CA SER A 2 12.33 -23.06 74.41
C SER A 2 12.87 -21.64 74.15
N SER A 3 13.43 -21.42 72.96
CA SER A 3 13.68 -20.09 72.39
C SER A 3 13.43 -20.17 70.89
N ASP A 4 12.14 -20.02 70.61
CA ASP A 4 11.45 -19.49 69.45
C ASP A 4 12.18 -19.36 68.10
N GLU A 5 11.66 -20.14 67.17
CA GLU A 5 11.76 -20.02 65.71
C GLU A 5 11.41 -18.61 65.22
N CYS A 6 12.27 -18.02 64.40
CA CYS A 6 11.87 -16.94 63.50
C CYS A 6 12.46 -17.18 62.11
N SER A 7 11.91 -18.16 61.41
CA SER A 7 12.16 -18.38 59.98
C SER A 7 11.58 -17.21 59.18
N SER A 8 12.42 -16.20 58.92
CA SER A 8 12.12 -15.12 57.98
C SER A 8 12.13 -15.66 56.55
N ASN A 9 10.96 -16.08 56.07
CA ASN A 9 10.79 -16.56 54.70
C ASN A 9 10.84 -15.36 53.74
N MET A 10 12.03 -15.00 53.25
CA MET A 10 12.19 -14.00 52.19
C MET A 10 11.61 -14.55 50.89
N MET A 11 10.34 -14.22 50.60
CA MET A 11 9.78 -14.40 49.25
C MET A 11 10.52 -13.47 48.29
N VAL A 12 11.52 -13.99 47.60
CA VAL A 12 12.16 -13.34 46.45
C VAL A 12 11.10 -13.23 45.35
N THR A 13 10.39 -12.11 45.30
CA THR A 13 9.54 -11.76 44.17
C THR A 13 10.44 -11.51 42.98
N THR A 14 10.75 -12.56 42.21
CA THR A 14 11.41 -12.39 40.93
C THR A 14 10.48 -11.54 40.05
N SER A 15 10.91 -10.33 39.74
CA SER A 15 10.14 -9.41 38.91
C SER A 15 9.91 -10.08 37.55
N LYS A 16 8.65 -10.44 37.25
CA LYS A 16 8.29 -11.07 35.98
C LYS A 16 8.76 -10.18 34.83
N LYS A 17 9.61 -10.73 33.97
CA LYS A 17 10.10 -10.04 32.77
C LYS A 17 8.89 -9.54 31.97
N ARG A 18 8.84 -8.24 31.69
CA ARG A 18 7.75 -7.62 30.93
C ARG A 18 7.56 -8.37 29.62
N GLN A 19 6.33 -8.83 29.35
CA GLN A 19 5.99 -9.47 28.09
C GLN A 19 6.30 -8.49 26.95
N LYS A 20 7.06 -8.97 25.96
CA LYS A 20 7.35 -8.21 24.75
C LYS A 20 6.11 -8.26 23.85
N ASN A 21 5.17 -7.37 24.10
CA ASN A 21 4.08 -7.15 23.17
C ASN A 21 4.67 -6.43 21.96
N GLY A 22 4.61 -7.04 20.77
CA GLY A 22 5.12 -6.45 19.53
C GLY A 22 4.46 -5.10 19.23
N ARG A 23 5.02 -4.35 18.28
CA ARG A 23 4.39 -3.08 17.86
C ARG A 23 3.07 -3.40 17.15
N THR A 24 2.02 -2.66 17.50
CA THR A 24 0.70 -2.77 16.83
C THR A 24 0.81 -2.54 15.33
N VAL A 25 1.74 -1.69 14.88
CA VAL A 25 2.04 -1.44 13.46
C VAL A 25 2.47 -2.71 12.73
N ASP A 26 3.27 -3.56 13.37
CA ASP A 26 3.75 -4.81 12.77
C ASP A 26 2.61 -5.84 12.65
N VAL A 27 1.74 -5.89 13.66
CA VAL A 27 0.53 -6.73 13.64
C VAL A 27 -0.42 -6.27 12.54
N MET A 28 -0.66 -4.97 12.41
CA MET A 28 -1.50 -4.41 11.34
C MET A 28 -0.90 -4.62 9.96
N LYS A 29 0.42 -4.58 9.80
CA LYS A 29 1.11 -4.91 8.54
C LYS A 29 0.88 -6.37 8.18
N LYS A 30 1.00 -7.30 9.13
CA LYS A 30 0.71 -8.73 8.92
C LYS A 30 -0.76 -8.97 8.57
N LEU A 31 -1.69 -8.34 9.29
CA LEU A 31 -3.12 -8.48 9.05
C LEU A 31 -3.46 -8.06 7.61
N ARG A 32 -2.94 -6.91 7.15
CA ARG A 32 -3.14 -6.42 5.78
C ARG A 32 -2.53 -7.32 4.70
N LEU A 33 -1.42 -8.02 5.00
CA LEU A 33 -0.83 -8.99 4.08
C LEU A 33 -1.68 -10.26 3.96
N GLN A 34 -2.46 -10.60 4.99
CA GLN A 34 -3.32 -11.78 5.01
C GLN A 34 -4.72 -11.49 4.45
N THR A 35 -5.25 -10.29 4.66
CA THR A 35 -6.58 -9.87 4.20
C THR A 35 -6.47 -9.01 2.95
N HIS A 36 -6.50 -9.63 1.76
CA HIS A 36 -6.65 -8.87 0.51
C HIS A 36 -8.12 -8.42 0.36
N GLU A 37 -8.44 -7.26 0.92
CA GLU A 37 -9.77 -6.66 0.79
C GLU A 37 -9.79 -5.67 -0.37
N VAL A 38 -10.67 -5.95 -1.34
CA VAL A 38 -10.94 -5.01 -2.43
C VAL A 38 -11.77 -3.86 -1.88
N GLY A 39 -11.30 -2.63 -2.12
CA GLY A 39 -11.97 -1.41 -1.69
C GLY A 39 -13.26 -1.10 -2.45
N GLN A 40 -13.87 0.04 -2.09
CA GLN A 40 -15.11 0.53 -2.69
C GLN A 40 -14.95 0.90 -4.17
N ASP A 41 -16.05 0.78 -4.92
CA ASP A 41 -16.09 1.19 -6.33
C ASP A 41 -15.82 2.70 -6.48
N CYS A 42 -14.90 3.03 -7.39
CA CYS A 42 -14.55 4.38 -7.77
C CYS A 42 -15.64 5.16 -8.53
N ARG A 43 -16.68 4.50 -9.04
CA ARG A 43 -17.82 5.06 -9.78
C ARG A 43 -17.43 6.02 -10.92
N CYS A 44 -16.29 5.78 -11.56
CA CYS A 44 -15.78 6.69 -12.57
C CYS A 44 -16.57 6.56 -13.89
N LYS A 45 -17.12 7.68 -14.40
CA LYS A 45 -17.92 7.68 -15.64
C LYS A 45 -17.11 7.40 -16.90
N ARG A 46 -15.85 7.87 -16.92
CA ARG A 46 -14.99 7.81 -18.12
C ARG A 46 -14.43 6.42 -18.39
N LEU A 47 -13.84 5.80 -17.38
CA LEU A 47 -13.12 4.53 -17.53
C LEU A 47 -13.96 3.32 -17.08
N GLN A 48 -15.04 3.54 -16.33
CA GLN A 48 -15.93 2.48 -15.83
C GLN A 48 -15.15 1.29 -15.25
N CYS A 49 -14.13 1.60 -14.42
CA CYS A 49 -13.09 0.64 -14.04
C CYS A 49 -13.66 -0.65 -13.42
N PHE A 50 -14.69 -0.52 -12.59
CA PHE A 50 -15.31 -1.65 -11.91
C PHE A 50 -16.34 -2.42 -12.75
N GLN A 51 -16.78 -1.85 -13.87
CA GLN A 51 -17.62 -2.55 -14.84
C GLN A 51 -16.75 -3.34 -15.82
N ARG A 52 -15.58 -2.80 -16.18
CA ARG A 52 -14.63 -3.44 -17.09
C ARG A 52 -13.81 -4.57 -16.44
N THR A 53 -13.66 -4.56 -15.12
CA THR A 53 -12.98 -5.62 -14.38
C THR A 53 -14.01 -6.39 -13.58
N SER A 54 -14.12 -7.71 -13.74
CA SER A 54 -15.01 -8.52 -12.91
C SER A 54 -14.38 -8.79 -11.53
N SER A 55 -15.19 -9.21 -10.55
CA SER A 55 -14.68 -9.56 -9.22
C SER A 55 -13.71 -10.74 -9.24
N GLN A 56 -13.93 -11.71 -10.14
CA GLN A 56 -13.07 -12.88 -10.31
C GLN A 56 -11.70 -12.50 -10.89
N GLU A 57 -11.66 -11.66 -11.92
CA GLU A 57 -10.41 -11.15 -12.52
C GLU A 57 -9.55 -10.36 -11.51
N ARG A 58 -10.17 -9.77 -10.48
CA ARG A 58 -9.46 -8.97 -9.47
C ARG A 58 -8.74 -9.79 -8.41
N HIS A 59 -9.05 -11.08 -8.27
CA HIS A 59 -8.47 -11.91 -7.21
C HIS A 59 -7.06 -12.43 -7.58
N GLU A 60 -6.77 -12.54 -8.88
CA GLU A 60 -5.49 -13.07 -9.41
C GLU A 60 -4.43 -11.98 -9.68
N ILE A 61 -4.50 -10.86 -8.97
CA ILE A 61 -3.68 -9.70 -9.32
C ILE A 61 -2.26 -9.78 -8.75
N ASN A 62 -1.28 -9.55 -9.63
CA ASN A 62 0.15 -9.49 -9.31
C ASN A 62 0.50 -8.41 -8.27
N LEU A 63 1.38 -8.74 -7.32
CA LEU A 63 1.85 -7.83 -6.26
C LEU A 63 2.74 -6.67 -6.74
N TYR A 64 3.24 -6.69 -7.98
CA TYR A 64 4.21 -5.72 -8.49
C TYR A 64 3.56 -4.41 -8.96
N LEU A 65 3.17 -3.56 -8.00
CA LEU A 65 2.48 -2.29 -8.25
C LEU A 65 3.25 -1.30 -9.15
N ALA A 66 4.57 -1.26 -9.01
CA ALA A 66 5.40 -0.28 -9.71
C ALA A 66 5.40 -0.48 -11.24
N GLY A 67 5.37 -1.75 -11.70
CA GLY A 67 5.32 -2.06 -13.14
C GLY A 67 3.98 -1.73 -13.80
N LEU A 68 2.94 -1.55 -12.99
CA LEU A 68 1.59 -1.21 -13.44
C LEU A 68 1.35 0.31 -13.54
N ILE A 69 2.31 1.12 -13.09
CA ILE A 69 2.25 2.58 -13.14
C ILE A 69 3.19 3.07 -14.24
N SER A 70 2.65 3.83 -15.19
CA SER A 70 3.44 4.51 -16.21
C SER A 70 3.63 5.98 -15.84
N VAL A 71 4.87 6.47 -15.93
CA VAL A 71 5.19 7.89 -15.75
C VAL A 71 5.21 8.55 -17.12
N LEU A 72 4.28 9.46 -17.36
CA LEU A 72 4.14 10.19 -18.61
C LEU A 72 4.75 11.59 -18.44
N PRO A 73 5.77 11.96 -19.24
CA PRO A 73 6.33 13.30 -19.20
C PRO A 73 5.29 14.31 -19.70
N ILE A 74 5.16 15.44 -19.02
CA ILE A 74 4.23 16.49 -19.44
C ILE A 74 4.97 17.38 -20.45
N CYS A 75 4.55 17.32 -21.71
CA CYS A 75 4.98 18.27 -22.73
C CYS A 75 4.33 19.63 -22.46
N ARG A 76 5.11 20.63 -22.04
CA ARG A 76 4.59 21.96 -21.69
C ARG A 76 4.84 22.97 -22.78
N ARG A 77 3.83 23.81 -23.04
CA ARG A 77 4.02 25.09 -23.73
C ARG A 77 4.69 26.07 -22.76
N ARG A 78 5.58 26.95 -23.27
CA ARG A 78 6.27 27.96 -22.46
C ARG A 78 5.24 28.76 -21.63
N SER A 79 5.43 28.80 -20.31
CA SER A 79 4.58 29.62 -19.42
C SER A 79 4.63 31.08 -19.86
N ARG A 80 3.47 31.74 -19.88
CA ARG A 80 3.36 33.19 -20.12
C ARG A 80 3.40 34.00 -18.82
N GLN A 81 3.34 33.35 -17.66
CA GLN A 81 3.36 34.00 -16.35
C GLN A 81 4.72 33.81 -15.66
N GLY A 82 5.26 34.92 -15.15
CA GLY A 82 6.48 34.96 -14.36
C GLY A 82 6.20 34.49 -12.93
N ASN A 83 6.77 33.34 -12.59
CA ASN A 83 6.92 32.77 -11.24
C ASN A 83 5.67 32.62 -10.36
N SER A 84 5.30 31.35 -10.09
CA SER A 84 5.19 30.78 -8.72
C SER A 84 4.35 29.51 -8.64
N GLU A 85 3.66 29.08 -9.70
CA GLU A 85 2.87 27.85 -9.60
C GLU A 85 3.74 26.59 -9.60
N LYS A 86 3.58 25.75 -8.57
CA LYS A 86 4.17 24.41 -8.49
C LYS A 86 3.50 23.52 -9.54
N TYR A 87 4.00 23.58 -10.76
CA TYR A 87 3.49 22.75 -11.85
C TYR A 87 3.62 21.26 -11.54
N HIS A 88 2.61 20.48 -11.92
CA HIS A 88 2.70 19.02 -11.91
C HIS A 88 3.85 18.55 -12.81
N ALA A 89 4.84 17.89 -12.23
CA ALA A 89 6.06 17.50 -12.93
C ALA A 89 5.88 16.31 -13.87
N ALA A 90 4.93 15.42 -13.58
CA ALA A 90 4.62 14.25 -14.39
C ALA A 90 3.14 13.88 -14.25
N THR A 91 2.62 13.20 -15.26
CA THR A 91 1.31 12.54 -15.23
C THR A 91 1.54 11.04 -15.02
N TYR A 92 0.60 10.36 -14.38
CA TYR A 92 0.71 8.94 -14.08
C TYR A 92 -0.46 8.18 -14.72
N GLY A 93 -0.16 7.14 -15.47
CA GLY A 93 -1.13 6.14 -15.95
C GLY A 93 -1.14 4.92 -15.03
N TYR A 94 -2.30 4.31 -14.83
CA TYR A 94 -2.45 3.11 -14.01
C TYR A 94 -3.09 2.02 -14.85
N ARG A 95 -2.52 0.83 -14.79
CA ARG A 95 -3.01 -0.36 -15.49
C ARG A 95 -3.25 -1.50 -14.51
N VAL A 96 -4.17 -2.39 -14.84
CA VAL A 96 -4.36 -3.66 -14.13
C VAL A 96 -4.29 -4.78 -15.17
N ARG A 97 -3.59 -5.86 -14.81
CA ARG A 97 -3.53 -7.07 -15.64
C ARG A 97 -4.70 -7.97 -15.27
N VAL A 98 -5.50 -8.33 -16.27
CA VAL A 98 -6.63 -9.25 -16.12
C VAL A 98 -6.42 -10.45 -17.03
N LYS A 99 -6.82 -11.63 -16.57
CA LYS A 99 -6.77 -12.86 -17.35
C LYS A 99 -8.15 -13.09 -17.98
N ARG A 100 -8.23 -13.08 -19.31
CA ARG A 100 -9.45 -13.37 -20.08
C ARG A 100 -9.16 -14.45 -21.08
N ASN A 101 -9.93 -15.54 -21.08
CA ASN A 101 -9.78 -16.61 -22.08
C ASN A 101 -8.32 -17.07 -22.27
N ASP A 102 -7.60 -17.27 -21.16
CA ASP A 102 -6.17 -17.61 -21.10
C ASP A 102 -5.16 -16.58 -21.64
N THR A 103 -5.60 -15.39 -22.05
CA THR A 103 -4.70 -14.27 -22.39
C THR A 103 -4.61 -13.25 -21.26
N ILE A 104 -3.45 -12.61 -21.13
CA ILE A 104 -3.21 -11.53 -20.16
C ILE A 104 -3.40 -10.20 -20.88
N GLU A 105 -4.45 -9.46 -20.50
CA GLU A 105 -4.74 -8.13 -21.03
C GLU A 105 -4.41 -7.04 -20.00
N GLU A 106 -3.92 -5.90 -20.46
CA GLU A 106 -3.70 -4.71 -19.62
C GLU A 106 -4.86 -3.71 -19.81
N VAL A 107 -5.54 -3.38 -18.71
CA VAL A 107 -6.70 -2.47 -18.70
C VAL A 107 -6.34 -1.18 -17.97
N ASP A 108 -6.59 -0.04 -18.60
CA ASP A 108 -6.39 1.27 -17.98
C ASP A 108 -7.43 1.55 -16.89
N VAL A 109 -6.94 2.00 -15.73
CA VAL A 109 -7.77 2.32 -14.56
C VAL A 109 -7.45 3.71 -14.01
N CYS A 110 -8.37 4.26 -13.21
CA CYS A 110 -8.10 5.48 -12.45
C CYS A 110 -7.29 5.18 -11.18
N SER A 111 -6.66 6.19 -10.60
CA SER A 111 -5.90 6.06 -9.35
C SER A 111 -6.75 5.53 -8.19
N CYS A 112 -8.00 5.96 -8.09
CA CYS A 112 -8.94 5.47 -7.07
C CYS A 112 -9.25 3.98 -7.25
N ALA A 113 -9.46 3.53 -8.49
CA ALA A 113 -9.68 2.11 -8.78
C ALA A 113 -8.42 1.30 -8.51
N PHE A 114 -7.24 1.80 -8.89
CA PHE A 114 -5.98 1.14 -8.60
C PHE A 114 -5.77 0.92 -7.09
N ILE A 115 -6.07 1.94 -6.27
CA ILE A 115 -6.05 1.86 -4.81
C ILE A 115 -7.01 0.79 -4.29
N ALA A 116 -8.26 0.81 -4.76
CA ALA A 116 -9.29 -0.10 -4.30
C ALA A 116 -9.04 -1.55 -4.74
N ILE A 117 -8.63 -1.77 -5.99
CA ILE A 117 -8.37 -3.10 -6.55
C ILE A 117 -7.20 -3.78 -5.83
N HIS A 118 -6.11 -3.05 -5.60
CA HIS A 118 -4.91 -3.59 -4.95
C HIS A 118 -4.92 -3.47 -3.41
N GLY A 119 -5.97 -2.92 -2.81
CA GLY A 119 -6.07 -2.73 -1.36
C GLY A 119 -4.97 -1.85 -0.75
N ILE A 120 -4.37 -0.94 -1.53
CA ILE A 120 -3.26 -0.10 -1.05
C ILE A 120 -3.74 1.22 -0.48
N THR A 121 -2.91 1.85 0.35
CA THR A 121 -3.18 3.21 0.82
C THR A 121 -2.77 4.25 -0.21
N ARG A 122 -3.44 5.41 -0.19
CA ARG A 122 -3.03 6.57 -1.01
C ARG A 122 -1.59 7.01 -0.73
N ALA A 123 -1.14 6.91 0.51
CA ALA A 123 0.24 7.21 0.89
C ALA A 123 1.24 6.28 0.19
N LYS A 124 0.93 4.98 0.10
CA LYS A 124 1.76 4.00 -0.62
C LYS A 124 1.82 4.32 -2.11
N LEU A 125 0.70 4.73 -2.72
CA LEU A 125 0.66 5.14 -4.12
C LEU A 125 1.58 6.35 -4.39
N ILE A 126 1.49 7.39 -3.54
CA ILE A 126 2.33 8.60 -3.64
C ILE A 126 3.82 8.25 -3.48
N TYR A 127 4.14 7.36 -2.55
CA TYR A 127 5.51 6.90 -2.35
C TYR A 127 6.06 6.21 -3.61
N ILE A 128 5.27 5.34 -4.24
CA ILE A 128 5.66 4.68 -5.50
C ILE A 128 5.85 5.70 -6.62
N GLN A 129 4.92 6.65 -6.78
CA GLN A 129 5.03 7.74 -7.76
C GLN A 129 6.30 8.57 -7.57
N HIS A 130 6.64 8.89 -6.32
CA HIS A 130 7.84 9.66 -5.98
C HIS A 130 9.12 8.86 -6.31
N SER A 131 9.15 7.57 -5.96
CA SER A 131 10.28 6.69 -6.30
C SER A 131 10.46 6.59 -7.82
N LEU A 132 9.40 6.28 -8.56
CA LEU A 132 9.44 6.15 -10.01
C LEU A 132 9.87 7.45 -10.70
N LYS A 133 9.47 8.60 -10.15
CA LYS A 133 9.89 9.91 -10.68
C LYS A 133 11.37 10.19 -10.43
N THR A 134 11.89 9.87 -9.24
CA THR A 134 13.24 10.25 -8.82
C THR A 134 14.31 9.28 -9.33
N SER A 135 14.06 7.97 -9.21
CA SER A 135 15.06 6.94 -9.54
C SER A 135 14.69 6.12 -10.77
N GLY A 136 13.44 6.19 -11.26
CA GLY A 136 12.94 5.30 -12.32
C GLY A 136 12.80 3.84 -11.87
N LEU A 137 13.09 3.53 -10.61
CA LEU A 137 13.10 2.18 -10.07
C LEU A 137 11.93 1.96 -9.10
N ALA A 138 11.45 0.71 -9.09
CA ALA A 138 10.46 0.26 -8.13
C ALA A 138 11.01 0.39 -6.70
N PRO A 139 10.27 1.00 -5.76
CA PRO A 139 10.72 1.10 -4.38
C PRO A 139 10.77 -0.27 -3.72
N LYS A 140 11.87 -0.57 -3.02
CA LYS A 140 11.98 -1.77 -2.18
C LYS A 140 11.22 -1.54 -0.87
N ASP A 141 10.50 -2.57 -0.42
CA ASP A 141 9.91 -2.55 0.92
C ASP A 141 11.02 -2.65 1.96
N ARG A 142 10.98 -1.73 2.94
CA ARG A 142 11.91 -1.63 4.06
C ARG A 142 11.26 -2.09 5.36
#